data_AF-A0A3B9ZJ21-F1
#
_entry.id   AF-A0A3B9ZJ21-F1
#
_cell.length_a   1.000
_cell.length_b   1.000
_cell.length_c   1.000
_cell.angle_alpha   90.00
_cell.angle_beta   90.00
_cell.angle_gamma   90.00
#
_symmetry.space_group_name_H-M   'P 1'
#
loop_
_entity.id
_entity.type
_entity.pdbx_description
1 polymer ?
#
loop_
_entity_poly.entity_id
_entity_poly.type
_entity_poly.pdbx_seq_one_letter_code
_entity_poly.pdbx_strand_id
1 'polypeptide(L)'
;KNISMSIAIEAAELMEHFQWLGADESKELLRDKTKRGEIEDELADIAIYILDFCEHFGVDLEKSILNKLDKTAKKYPVHLVKGKAHKYTYYLKRQPAKAL
;
A
#
# COMPACT_ATOMS: atom_id res chain seq x y z
N LYS A 1 11.53 9.10 -20.16
CA LYS A 1 11.94 8.24 -19.02
C LYS A 1 10.68 7.51 -18.54
N ASN A 2 10.74 6.23 -18.15
CA ASN A 2 9.52 5.47 -17.83
C ASN A 2 9.06 5.83 -16.41
N ILE A 3 7.93 6.52 -16.25
CA ILE A 3 7.41 7.02 -14.96
C ILE A 3 7.26 5.86 -13.94
N SER A 4 6.89 4.67 -14.41
CA SER A 4 6.81 3.49 -13.55
C SER A 4 8.15 3.09 -12.93
N MET A 5 9.27 3.35 -13.61
CA MET A 5 10.61 3.11 -13.05
C MET A 5 10.96 4.15 -11.98
N SER A 6 10.55 5.41 -12.14
CA SER A 6 10.74 6.43 -11.10
C SER A 6 10.02 6.02 -9.81
N ILE A 7 8.74 5.61 -9.90
CA ILE A 7 7.99 5.10 -8.73
C ILE A 7 8.74 3.95 -8.04
N ALA A 8 9.34 3.04 -8.81
CA ALA A 8 10.09 1.92 -8.25
C ALA A 8 11.41 2.33 -7.58
N ILE A 9 12.05 3.40 -8.08
CA ILE A 9 13.28 3.97 -7.49
C ILE A 9 12.94 4.62 -6.15
N GLU A 10 11.96 5.54 -6.10
CA GLU A 10 11.63 6.23 -4.84
C GLU A 10 11.09 5.25 -3.78
N ALA A 11 10.38 4.20 -4.21
CA ALA A 11 9.98 3.12 -3.29
C ALA A 11 11.17 2.32 -2.74
N ALA A 12 12.26 2.21 -3.50
CA ALA A 12 13.49 1.59 -3.03
C ALA A 12 14.25 2.52 -2.07
N GLU A 13 14.32 3.83 -2.37
CA GLU A 13 14.91 4.85 -1.48
C GLU A 13 14.18 4.88 -0.12
N LEU A 14 12.83 4.89 -0.13
CA LEU A 14 12.03 4.71 1.09
C LEU A 14 12.39 3.42 1.85
N MET A 15 12.56 2.31 1.13
CA MET A 15 12.89 1.01 1.74
C MET A 15 14.28 1.01 2.40
N GLU A 16 15.25 1.76 1.88
CA GLU A 16 16.62 1.81 2.41
C GLU A 16 16.66 2.29 3.87
N HIS A 17 15.73 3.16 4.29
CA HIS A 17 15.58 3.61 5.67
C HIS A 17 15.24 2.49 6.66
N PHE A 18 14.58 1.42 6.18
CA PHE A 18 14.03 0.36 7.03
C PHE A 18 14.71 -1.00 6.84
N GLN A 19 15.56 -1.16 5.84
CA GLN A 19 16.07 -2.46 5.37
C GLN A 19 16.75 -3.32 6.47
N TRP A 20 17.32 -2.70 7.50
CA TRP A 20 18.03 -3.37 8.59
C TRP A 20 17.31 -3.31 9.94
N LEU A 21 16.09 -2.77 10.00
CA LEU A 21 15.38 -2.49 11.24
C LEU A 21 14.36 -3.57 11.62
N GLY A 22 14.31 -3.89 12.91
CA GLY A 22 13.19 -4.63 13.51
C GLY A 22 11.91 -3.80 13.56
N ALA A 23 10.78 -4.46 13.88
CA ALA A 23 9.46 -3.81 13.90
C ALA A 23 9.34 -2.65 14.92
N ASP A 24 10.02 -2.76 16.07
CA ASP A 24 10.00 -1.71 17.09
C ASP A 24 11.00 -0.59 16.76
N GLU A 25 12.18 -0.93 16.23
CA GLU A 25 13.17 0.04 15.76
C GLU A 25 12.62 0.90 14.62
N SER A 26 11.84 0.31 13.70
CA SER A 26 11.18 1.02 12.61
C SER A 26 10.21 2.10 13.10
N LYS A 27 9.53 1.89 14.25
CA LYS A 27 8.62 2.89 14.84
C LYS A 27 9.39 4.00 15.54
N GLU A 28 10.50 3.66 16.18
CA GLU A 28 11.36 4.63 16.87
C GLU A 28 12.13 5.51 15.89
N LEU A 29 12.45 5.01 14.68
CA LEU A 29 13.14 5.76 13.63
C LEU A 29 12.46 7.11 13.33
N LEU A 30 11.14 7.15 13.30
CA LEU A 30 10.34 8.36 13.03
C LEU A 30 10.39 9.40 14.17
N ARG A 31 11.00 9.09 15.32
CA ARG A 31 11.26 10.07 16.38
C ARG A 31 12.50 10.92 16.11
N ASP A 32 13.44 10.41 15.31
CA ASP A 32 14.53 11.22 14.79
C ASP A 32 13.97 12.16 13.71
N LYS A 33 14.10 13.47 13.95
CA LYS A 33 13.54 14.50 13.06
C LYS A 33 14.18 14.49 11.67
N THR A 34 15.47 14.20 11.59
CA THR A 34 16.20 14.16 10.32
C THR A 34 15.72 12.96 9.51
N LYS A 35 15.70 11.76 10.14
CA LYS A 35 15.22 10.55 9.47
C LYS A 35 13.76 10.65 9.06
N ARG A 36 12.93 11.26 9.90
CA ARG A 36 11.54 11.54 9.58
C ARG A 36 11.41 12.42 8.34
N GLY A 37 12.21 13.49 8.24
CA GLY A 37 12.21 14.36 7.06
C GLY A 37 12.55 13.59 5.78
N GLU A 38 13.64 12.83 5.80
CA GLU A 38 14.05 11.99 4.66
C GLU A 38 12.92 11.02 4.24
N ILE A 39 12.30 10.32 5.20
CA ILE A 39 11.19 9.40 4.92
C ILE A 39 9.95 10.12 4.35
N GLU A 40 9.64 11.31 4.87
CA GLU A 40 8.53 12.14 4.39
C GLU A 40 8.78 12.62 2.95
N ASP A 41 10.04 12.95 2.61
CA ASP A 41 10.45 13.32 1.25
C ASP A 41 10.29 12.13 0.27
N GLU A 42 10.77 10.92 0.63
CA GLU A 42 10.59 9.73 -0.23
C GLU A 42 9.12 9.38 -0.46
N LEU A 43 8.28 9.52 0.58
CA LEU A 43 6.83 9.33 0.45
C LEU A 43 6.20 10.37 -0.48
N ALA A 44 6.67 11.62 -0.43
CA ALA A 44 6.22 12.68 -1.30
C ALA A 44 6.61 12.40 -2.75
N ASP A 45 7.85 11.97 -3.01
CA ASP A 45 8.33 11.65 -4.36
C ASP A 45 7.56 10.49 -4.99
N ILE A 46 7.29 9.43 -4.22
CA ILE A 46 6.39 8.33 -4.66
C ILE A 46 5.02 8.89 -5.06
N ALA A 47 4.42 9.76 -4.23
CA ALA A 47 3.09 10.32 -4.49
C ALA A 47 3.10 11.22 -5.74
N ILE A 48 4.13 12.05 -5.91
CA ILE A 48 4.31 12.92 -7.08
C ILE A 48 4.36 12.09 -8.36
N TYR A 49 5.18 11.04 -8.40
CA TYR A 49 5.27 10.21 -9.61
C TYR A 49 4.01 9.38 -9.86
N ILE A 50 3.27 8.98 -8.83
CA ILE A 50 1.95 8.35 -9.03
C ILE A 50 0.98 9.34 -9.67
N LEU A 51 0.94 10.59 -9.22
CA LEU A 51 0.08 11.62 -9.80
C LEU A 51 0.49 11.96 -11.24
N ASP A 52 1.79 12.10 -11.51
CA ASP A 52 2.34 12.30 -12.86
C ASP A 52 1.99 11.12 -13.79
N PHE A 53 2.11 9.88 -13.29
CA PHE A 53 1.67 8.70 -14.03
C PHE A 53 0.17 8.79 -14.38
N CYS A 54 -0.65 9.17 -13.41
CA CYS A 54 -2.10 9.25 -13.60
C CYS A 54 -2.47 10.29 -14.66
N GLU A 55 -1.86 11.48 -14.60
CA GLU A 55 -2.06 12.53 -15.60
C GLU A 55 -1.59 12.07 -16.98
N HIS A 56 -0.38 11.50 -17.08
CA HIS A 56 0.20 11.09 -18.36
C HIS A 56 -0.59 9.98 -19.07
N PHE A 57 -1.22 9.08 -18.31
CA PHE A 57 -1.93 7.92 -18.85
C PHE A 57 -3.47 8.01 -18.72
N GLY A 58 -4.00 9.14 -18.24
CA GLY A 58 -5.45 9.34 -18.08
C GLY A 58 -6.10 8.40 -17.06
N VAL A 59 -5.40 8.09 -15.96
CA VAL A 59 -5.91 7.23 -14.88
C VAL A 59 -6.54 8.09 -13.80
N ASP A 60 -7.81 7.83 -13.50
CA ASP A 60 -8.48 8.39 -12.33
C ASP A 60 -8.04 7.61 -11.06
N LEU A 61 -7.12 8.21 -10.31
CA LEU A 61 -6.53 7.60 -9.12
C LEU A 61 -7.57 7.38 -8.00
N GLU A 62 -8.41 8.37 -7.72
CA GLU A 62 -9.44 8.29 -6.68
C GLU A 62 -10.40 7.14 -6.96
N LYS A 63 -10.98 7.11 -8.17
CA LYS A 63 -11.87 6.03 -8.60
C LYS A 63 -11.17 4.67 -8.57
N SER A 64 -9.89 4.61 -8.94
CA SER A 64 -9.11 3.37 -8.89
C SER A 64 -8.91 2.86 -7.46
N ILE A 65 -8.64 3.75 -6.51
CA ILE A 65 -8.53 3.43 -5.08
C ILE A 65 -9.88 2.95 -4.52
N LEU A 66 -10.97 3.69 -4.75
CA LEU A 66 -12.30 3.33 -4.28
C LEU A 66 -12.74 1.96 -4.80
N ASN A 67 -12.57 1.71 -6.10
CA ASN A 67 -12.84 0.40 -6.71
C ASN A 67 -12.00 -0.72 -6.09
N LYS A 68 -10.74 -0.45 -5.72
CA LYS A 68 -9.87 -1.44 -5.09
C LYS A 68 -10.29 -1.71 -3.63
N LEU A 69 -10.70 -0.69 -2.89
CA LEU A 69 -11.26 -0.84 -1.54
C LEU A 69 -12.52 -1.71 -1.56
N ASP A 70 -13.45 -1.45 -2.48
CA ASP A 70 -14.67 -2.26 -2.66
C ASP A 70 -14.37 -3.72 -2.98
N LYS A 71 -13.44 -3.97 -3.91
CA LYS A 71 -12.96 -5.33 -4.23
C LYS A 71 -12.34 -5.99 -3.00
N THR A 72 -11.61 -5.25 -2.19
CA THR A 72 -10.94 -5.76 -0.99
C THR A 72 -11.96 -6.09 0.11
N ALA A 73 -12.98 -5.26 0.32
CA ALA A 73 -14.06 -5.51 1.28
C ALA A 73 -14.86 -6.78 0.93
N LYS A 74 -15.15 -7.00 -0.36
CA LYS A 74 -15.80 -8.24 -0.83
C LYS A 74 -14.93 -9.48 -0.61
N LYS A 75 -13.62 -9.32 -0.77
CA LYS A 75 -12.62 -10.38 -0.66
C LYS A 75 -12.28 -10.74 0.80
N TYR A 76 -12.43 -9.77 1.72
CA TYR A 76 -12.14 -9.91 3.15
C TYR A 76 -13.30 -9.30 3.98
N PRO A 77 -14.43 -10.02 4.14
CA PRO A 77 -15.54 -9.53 4.93
C PRO A 77 -15.12 -9.38 6.40
N VAL A 78 -15.32 -8.20 7.00
CA VAL A 78 -14.83 -7.86 8.36
C VAL A 78 -15.19 -8.91 9.42
N HIS A 79 -16.38 -9.50 9.34
CA HIS A 79 -16.85 -10.55 10.25
C HIS A 79 -16.06 -11.87 10.16
N LEU A 80 -15.28 -12.08 9.09
CA LEU A 80 -14.46 -13.28 8.88
C LEU A 80 -12.97 -13.06 9.19
N VAL A 81 -12.47 -11.83 9.01
CA VAL A 81 -11.03 -11.49 9.03
C VAL A 81 -10.54 -10.71 10.24
N LYS A 82 -11.42 -10.16 11.08
CA LYS A 82 -10.96 -9.34 12.23
C LYS A 82 -9.99 -10.13 13.12
N GLY A 83 -8.74 -9.65 13.22
CA GLY A 83 -7.67 -10.26 14.02
C GLY A 83 -6.97 -11.48 13.40
N LYS A 84 -7.13 -11.77 12.09
CA LYS A 84 -6.56 -12.96 11.45
C LYS A 84 -5.80 -12.62 10.17
N ALA A 85 -4.53 -13.04 10.07
CA ALA A 85 -3.65 -12.80 8.91
C ALA A 85 -3.85 -13.82 7.76
N HIS A 86 -5.09 -14.28 7.54
CA HIS A 86 -5.36 -15.31 6.54
C HIS A 86 -5.44 -14.71 5.13
N LYS A 87 -4.81 -15.37 4.15
CA LYS A 87 -5.01 -15.05 2.72
C LYS A 87 -6.46 -15.33 2.33
N TYR A 88 -7.02 -14.55 1.40
CA TYR A 88 -8.43 -14.64 0.98
C TYR A 88 -8.92 -16.04 0.57
N THR A 89 -8.02 -16.89 0.06
CA THR A 89 -8.30 -18.30 -0.29
C THR A 89 -8.85 -19.11 0.89
N TYR A 90 -8.50 -18.72 2.12
CA TYR A 90 -9.04 -19.30 3.35
C TYR A 90 -10.56 -19.10 3.46
N TYR A 91 -11.08 -17.95 3.04
CA TYR A 91 -12.50 -17.60 3.18
C TYR A 91 -13.36 -18.05 2.00
N LEU A 92 -12.77 -18.19 0.80
CA LEU A 92 -13.46 -18.72 -0.38
C LEU A 92 -13.88 -20.19 -0.20
N LYS A 93 -13.11 -20.99 0.55
CA LYS A 93 -13.42 -22.41 0.82
C LYS A 93 -14.55 -22.63 1.85
N ARG A 94 -15.04 -21.56 2.49
CA ARG A 94 -15.99 -21.65 3.63
C ARG A 94 -17.28 -20.85 3.45
N GLN A 95 -17.54 -20.28 2.27
CA GLN A 95 -18.88 -19.75 1.99
C GLN A 95 -19.86 -20.93 1.86
N PRO A 96 -20.92 -21.03 2.70
CA PRO A 96 -22.02 -21.92 2.38
C PRO A 96 -22.61 -21.44 1.04
N ALA A 97 -22.95 -22.39 0.17
CA ALA A 97 -23.61 -22.10 -1.09
C ALA A 97 -24.78 -21.14 -0.82
N LYS A 98 -24.84 -20.01 -1.53
CA LYS A 98 -25.97 -19.09 -1.46
C LYS A 98 -27.25 -19.91 -1.60
N ALA A 99 -28.09 -19.91 -0.57
CA ALA A 99 -29.45 -20.44 -0.67
C ALA A 99 -30.18 -19.62 -1.75
N LEU A 100 -30.74 -20.35 -2.71
CA LEU A 100 -31.64 -19.86 -3.76
C LEU A 100 -32.87 -19.19 -3.16
#